data_AF-A0A293LGS9-F1
#
_entry.id   AF-A0A293LGS9-F1
#
_cell.length_a   1.000
_cell.length_b   1.000
_cell.length_c   1.000
_cell.angle_alpha   90.00
_cell.angle_beta   90.00
_cell.angle_gamma   90.00
#
_symmetry.space_group_name_H-M   'P 1'
#
loop_
_entity.id
_entity.type
_entity.pdbx_description
1 polymer ?
#
loop_
_entity_poly.entity_id
_entity_poly.type
_entity_poly.pdbx_seq_one_letter_code
_entity_poly.pdbx_strand_id
1 'polypeptide(L)'
;MASAKCWDPEVILFKKNEPRNVIMILNQPIQGETLNFLNGVWNKAILKMCVDGGAEALVRAVGQRIDSFIPDYLTGDFDSVSKDTLESFKAKGTVVVHTPDQDNTDFTKALMVLKEVSGSRSLKVDHVVVLCSSFDRVDHMMAMFNTLHTSMEFLRVPVCSASSWAIPSLGSWAPAGIKSPLRNTSLANGAV
;
A
#
# COMPACT_ATOMS: atom_id res chain seq x y z
N MET A 1 22.61 16.11 -20.97
CA MET A 1 22.29 15.84 -19.55
C MET A 1 21.50 14.54 -19.50
N ALA A 2 21.94 13.54 -18.73
CA ALA A 2 21.16 12.32 -18.54
C ALA A 2 19.90 12.66 -17.74
N SER A 3 18.73 12.29 -18.27
CA SER A 3 17.47 12.39 -17.52
C SER A 3 17.59 11.56 -16.25
N ALA A 4 17.24 12.15 -15.09
CA ALA A 4 17.24 11.43 -13.83
C ALA A 4 16.30 10.23 -13.95
N LYS A 5 16.80 9.01 -13.71
CA LYS A 5 15.97 7.82 -13.60
C LYS A 5 15.14 7.96 -12.32
N CYS A 6 13.91 8.44 -12.45
CA CYS A 6 12.94 8.47 -11.37
C CYS A 6 12.37 7.05 -11.19
N TRP A 7 12.52 6.49 -10.00
CA TRP A 7 11.79 5.27 -9.63
C TRP A 7 10.35 5.66 -9.36
N ASP A 8 9.45 5.27 -10.25
CA ASP A 8 8.01 5.50 -10.11
C ASP A 8 7.32 4.12 -10.02
N PRO A 9 6.92 3.68 -8.81
CA PRO A 9 6.29 2.38 -8.62
C PRO A 9 4.94 2.29 -9.33
N GLU A 10 4.23 3.39 -9.56
CA GLU A 10 3.00 3.37 -10.34
C GLU A 10 3.29 3.05 -11.82
N VAL A 11 4.33 3.67 -12.39
CA VAL A 11 4.80 3.38 -13.76
C VAL A 11 5.33 1.96 -13.89
N ILE A 12 6.10 1.49 -12.91
CA ILE A 12 6.80 0.21 -13.01
C ILE A 12 5.84 -0.96 -12.73
N LEU A 13 4.98 -0.80 -11.74
CA LEU A 13 4.13 -1.88 -11.26
C LEU A 13 2.76 -1.83 -11.95
N PHE A 14 2.18 -0.65 -12.18
CA PHE A 14 0.77 -0.51 -12.58
C PHE A 14 0.51 0.05 -13.98
N LYS A 15 1.53 0.45 -14.78
CA LYS A 15 1.34 0.88 -16.19
C LYS A 15 1.42 -0.23 -17.24
N LYS A 16 1.57 -1.50 -16.86
CA LYS A 16 1.35 -2.60 -17.82
C LYS A 16 -0.13 -2.66 -18.22
N ASN A 17 -0.44 -3.08 -19.45
CA ASN A 17 -1.79 -3.52 -19.78
C ASN A 17 -2.09 -4.72 -18.87
N GLU A 18 -3.05 -4.57 -17.95
CA GLU A 18 -3.48 -5.57 -16.96
C GLU A 18 -2.42 -5.93 -15.91
N PRO A 19 -2.10 -5.02 -14.98
CA PRO A 19 -1.17 -5.32 -13.90
C PRO A 19 -1.78 -6.35 -12.93
N ARG A 20 -1.12 -7.50 -12.76
CA ARG A 20 -1.56 -8.54 -11.83
C ARG A 20 -0.94 -8.39 -10.45
N ASN A 21 -1.10 -7.20 -9.87
CA ASN A 21 -0.49 -6.88 -8.59
C ASN A 21 -1.47 -7.05 -7.43
N VAL A 22 -0.91 -7.42 -6.29
CA VAL A 22 -1.60 -7.45 -5.00
C VAL A 22 -1.23 -6.19 -4.23
N ILE A 23 -2.21 -5.57 -3.56
CA ILE A 23 -1.95 -4.51 -2.57
C ILE A 23 -2.13 -5.11 -1.18
N MET A 24 -1.17 -4.88 -0.30
CA MET A 24 -1.21 -5.30 1.10
C MET A 24 -1.01 -4.08 1.99
N ILE A 25 -1.92 -3.84 2.91
CA ILE A 25 -1.89 -2.71 3.85
C ILE A 25 -1.52 -3.23 5.23
N LEU A 26 -0.39 -2.78 5.77
CA LEU A 26 0.04 -3.10 7.13
C LEU A 26 -0.51 -2.07 8.13
N ASN A 27 -0.36 -2.38 9.43
CA ASN A 27 -0.76 -1.50 10.54
C ASN A 27 0.15 -0.27 10.66
N GLN A 28 0.08 0.65 9.70
CA GLN A 28 0.89 1.86 9.61
C GLN A 28 0.06 3.03 9.05
N PRO A 29 0.32 4.30 9.46
CA PRO A 29 -0.39 5.46 8.95
C PRO A 29 -0.38 5.59 7.42
N ILE A 30 -1.55 5.77 6.80
CA ILE A 30 -1.70 6.04 5.36
C ILE A 30 -2.04 7.52 5.19
N GLN A 31 -1.10 8.31 4.66
CA GLN A 31 -1.26 9.76 4.51
C GLN A 31 -0.57 10.25 3.22
N GLY A 32 -0.92 11.47 2.79
CA GLY A 32 -0.28 12.18 1.68
C GLY A 32 -0.21 11.35 0.39
N GLU A 33 1.01 11.17 -0.10
CA GLU A 33 1.38 10.50 -1.34
C GLU A 33 0.98 9.02 -1.34
N THR A 34 1.04 8.34 -0.19
CA THR A 34 0.59 6.95 -0.08
C THR A 34 -0.91 6.83 -0.32
N LEU A 35 -1.70 7.79 0.17
CA LEU A 35 -3.15 7.81 -0.09
C LEU A 35 -3.45 8.13 -1.56
N ASN A 36 -2.70 9.05 -2.17
CA ASN A 36 -2.83 9.37 -3.59
C ASN A 36 -2.51 8.16 -4.49
N PHE A 37 -1.41 7.47 -4.19
CA PHE A 37 -1.05 6.22 -4.84
C PHE A 37 -2.17 5.18 -4.68
N LEU A 38 -2.64 4.96 -3.45
CA LEU A 38 -3.72 4.02 -3.16
C LEU A 38 -4.97 4.32 -3.99
N ASN A 39 -5.40 5.59 -4.07
CA ASN A 39 -6.53 6.00 -4.92
C ASN A 39 -6.32 5.62 -6.40
N GLY A 40 -5.09 5.76 -6.92
CA GLY A 40 -4.76 5.48 -8.32
C GLY A 40 -4.60 4.00 -8.66
N VAL A 41 -4.27 3.15 -7.67
CA VAL A 41 -3.95 1.73 -7.91
C VAL A 41 -4.96 0.74 -7.33
N TRP A 42 -5.82 1.15 -6.40
CA TRP A 42 -6.73 0.24 -5.69
C TRP A 42 -7.56 -0.63 -6.64
N ASN A 43 -8.27 0.00 -7.58
CA ASN A 43 -9.12 -0.71 -8.55
C ASN A 43 -8.33 -1.46 -9.63
N LYS A 44 -7.03 -1.21 -9.77
CA LYS A 44 -6.14 -1.90 -10.71
C LYS A 44 -5.55 -3.18 -10.12
N ALA A 45 -5.52 -3.30 -8.78
CA ALA A 45 -5.00 -4.48 -8.11
C ALA A 45 -5.96 -5.68 -8.26
N ILE A 46 -5.39 -6.86 -8.53
CA ILE A 46 -6.15 -8.11 -8.67
C ILE A 46 -6.59 -8.67 -7.33
N LEU A 47 -5.93 -8.25 -6.25
CA LEU A 47 -6.28 -8.61 -4.88
C LEU A 47 -5.84 -7.49 -3.93
N LYS A 48 -6.65 -7.22 -2.90
CA LYS A 48 -6.38 -6.24 -1.85
C LYS A 48 -6.48 -6.92 -0.50
N MET A 49 -5.46 -6.75 0.33
CA MET A 49 -5.37 -7.37 1.64
C MET A 49 -5.10 -6.31 2.70
N CYS A 50 -5.82 -6.36 3.81
CA CYS A 50 -5.46 -5.64 5.03
C CYS A 50 -4.88 -6.63 6.05
N VAL A 51 -3.79 -6.23 6.69
CA VAL A 51 -3.12 -7.03 7.72
C VAL A 51 -3.38 -6.39 9.07
N ASP A 52 -4.20 -7.06 9.87
CA ASP A 52 -4.56 -6.68 11.24
C ASP A 52 -4.95 -5.18 11.34
N GLY A 53 -4.23 -4.36 12.12
CA GLY A 53 -4.50 -2.94 12.26
C GLY A 53 -4.38 -2.11 10.97
N GLY A 54 -3.88 -2.70 9.87
CA GLY A 54 -3.94 -2.10 8.54
C GLY A 54 -5.36 -1.79 8.06
N ALA A 55 -6.35 -2.57 8.52
CA ALA A 55 -7.76 -2.28 8.26
C ALA A 55 -8.21 -0.98 8.93
N GLU A 56 -7.80 -0.77 10.17
CA GLU A 56 -8.09 0.45 10.93
C GLU A 56 -7.34 1.66 10.33
N ALA A 57 -6.10 1.45 9.88
CA ALA A 57 -5.35 2.47 9.15
C ALA A 57 -6.05 2.89 7.84
N LEU A 58 -6.61 1.93 7.11
CA LEU A 58 -7.39 2.20 5.90
C LEU A 58 -8.63 3.03 6.22
N VAL A 59 -9.43 2.63 7.22
CA VAL A 59 -10.63 3.36 7.66
C VAL A 59 -10.30 4.81 8.02
N ARG A 60 -9.25 5.02 8.82
CA ARG A 60 -8.80 6.37 9.20
C ARG A 60 -8.39 7.22 7.98
N ALA A 61 -7.78 6.61 6.97
CA ALA A 61 -7.24 7.32 5.82
C ALA A 61 -8.28 7.70 4.76
N VAL A 62 -9.28 6.84 4.52
CA VAL A 62 -10.30 7.08 3.47
C VAL A 62 -11.60 7.65 4.03
N GLY A 63 -11.85 7.49 5.34
CA GLY A 63 -13.01 8.02 6.04
C GLY A 63 -14.33 7.62 5.38
N GLN A 64 -15.15 8.60 5.02
CA GLN A 64 -16.45 8.38 4.38
C GLN A 64 -16.37 7.66 3.02
N ARG A 65 -15.19 7.60 2.38
CA ARG A 65 -14.99 6.89 1.11
C ARG A 65 -14.74 5.40 1.28
N ILE A 66 -14.86 4.85 2.50
CA ILE A 66 -14.54 3.46 2.81
C ILE A 66 -15.24 2.43 1.92
N ASP A 67 -16.45 2.73 1.45
CA ASP A 67 -17.21 1.85 0.55
C ASP A 67 -16.53 1.65 -0.81
N SER A 68 -15.62 2.54 -1.21
CA SER A 68 -14.78 2.39 -2.40
C SER A 68 -13.48 1.63 -2.15
N PHE A 69 -13.18 1.31 -0.88
CA PHE A 69 -11.92 0.70 -0.44
C PHE A 69 -12.17 -0.58 0.37
N ILE A 70 -12.93 -1.51 -0.19
CA ILE A 70 -13.20 -2.81 0.44
C ILE A 70 -12.09 -3.81 0.08
N PRO A 71 -11.31 -4.31 1.06
CA PRO A 71 -10.31 -5.34 0.79
C PRO A 71 -10.99 -6.68 0.51
N ASP A 72 -10.32 -7.52 -0.28
CA ASP A 72 -10.77 -8.90 -0.53
C ASP A 72 -10.53 -9.77 0.70
N TYR A 73 -9.42 -9.53 1.40
CA TYR A 73 -9.00 -10.28 2.59
C TYR A 73 -8.58 -9.36 3.73
N LEU A 74 -8.91 -9.77 4.94
CA LEU A 74 -8.43 -9.17 6.17
C LEU A 74 -7.83 -10.28 7.04
N THR A 75 -6.53 -10.19 7.36
CA THR A 75 -5.77 -11.27 7.98
C THR A 75 -5.04 -10.79 9.23
N GLY A 76 -4.96 -11.60 10.29
CA GLY A 76 -4.25 -11.22 11.52
C GLY A 76 -4.73 -12.02 12.74
N ASP A 77 -4.13 -11.76 13.89
CA ASP A 77 -4.65 -12.20 15.20
C ASP A 77 -5.72 -11.24 15.78
N PHE A 78 -5.87 -10.08 15.16
CA PHE A 78 -6.93 -9.08 15.42
C PHE A 78 -6.83 -8.41 16.79
N ASP A 79 -5.61 -8.20 17.30
CA ASP A 79 -5.39 -7.44 18.53
C ASP A 79 -5.41 -5.91 18.33
N SER A 80 -5.17 -5.44 17.09
CA SER A 80 -5.04 -4.02 16.76
C SER A 80 -6.22 -3.46 15.94
N VAL A 81 -7.18 -4.30 15.55
CA VAL A 81 -8.38 -3.90 14.81
C VAL A 81 -9.63 -4.04 15.68
N SER A 82 -10.54 -3.06 15.60
CA SER A 82 -11.78 -3.10 16.36
C SER A 82 -12.76 -4.15 15.81
N LYS A 83 -13.61 -4.70 16.70
CA LYS A 83 -14.69 -5.62 16.29
C LYS A 83 -15.64 -4.97 15.29
N ASP A 84 -15.97 -3.69 15.48
CA ASP A 84 -16.85 -2.95 14.59
C ASP A 84 -16.25 -2.85 13.16
N THR A 85 -14.95 -2.56 13.05
CA THR A 85 -14.24 -2.55 11.77
C THR A 85 -14.25 -3.94 11.11
N LEU A 86 -13.98 -5.00 11.87
CA LEU A 86 -14.02 -6.38 11.38
C LEU A 86 -15.40 -6.77 10.85
N GLU A 87 -16.45 -6.53 11.64
CA GLU A 87 -17.82 -6.87 11.28
C GLU A 87 -18.32 -6.06 10.08
N SER A 88 -17.95 -4.78 10.01
CA SER A 88 -18.27 -3.90 8.88
C SER A 88 -17.66 -4.42 7.56
N PHE A 89 -16.37 -4.76 7.55
CA PHE A 89 -15.73 -5.31 6.35
C PHE A 89 -16.28 -6.69 5.98
N LYS A 90 -16.52 -7.56 6.98
CA LYS A 90 -17.13 -8.87 6.76
C LYS A 90 -18.52 -8.76 6.13
N ALA A 91 -19.35 -7.81 6.59
CA ALA A 91 -20.67 -7.55 6.02
C ALA A 91 -20.60 -7.03 4.57
N LYS A 92 -19.50 -6.37 4.19
CA LYS A 92 -19.23 -5.87 2.84
C LYS A 92 -18.55 -6.91 1.92
N GLY A 93 -18.38 -8.15 2.39
CA GLY A 93 -17.88 -9.27 1.59
C GLY A 93 -16.37 -9.54 1.71
N THR A 94 -15.67 -8.85 2.63
CA THR A 94 -14.26 -9.17 2.92
C THR A 94 -14.14 -10.52 3.61
N VAL A 95 -13.20 -11.36 3.15
CA VAL A 95 -12.89 -12.64 3.78
C VAL A 95 -11.94 -12.41 4.95
N VAL A 96 -12.41 -12.67 6.17
CA VAL A 96 -11.62 -12.52 7.40
C VAL A 96 -10.93 -13.85 7.72
N VAL A 97 -9.59 -13.83 7.80
CA VAL A 97 -8.76 -15.01 8.08
C VAL A 97 -7.98 -14.79 9.37
N HIS A 98 -8.35 -15.50 10.43
CA HIS A 98 -7.65 -15.44 11.71
C HIS A 98 -6.35 -16.24 11.64
N THR A 99 -5.23 -15.62 12.02
CA THR A 99 -3.88 -16.22 11.96
C THR A 99 -3.23 -16.21 13.35
N PRO A 100 -3.55 -17.19 14.21
CA PRO A 100 -3.15 -17.18 15.63
C PRO A 100 -1.67 -17.49 15.88
N ASP A 101 -0.93 -17.92 14.86
CA ASP A 101 0.49 -18.27 14.96
C ASP A 101 1.32 -17.11 15.54
N GLN A 102 2.12 -17.44 16.55
CA GLN A 102 2.96 -16.50 17.30
C GLN A 102 4.44 -16.60 16.89
N ASP A 103 4.82 -17.62 16.12
CA ASP A 103 6.20 -17.80 15.67
C ASP A 103 6.53 -16.89 14.47
N ASN A 104 5.50 -16.37 13.79
CA ASN A 104 5.61 -15.52 12.62
C ASN A 104 4.85 -14.21 12.77
N THR A 105 5.41 -13.13 12.20
CA THR A 105 4.72 -11.83 12.13
C THR A 105 3.45 -11.90 11.30
N ASP A 106 2.48 -11.01 11.55
CA ASP A 106 1.26 -10.92 10.73
C ASP A 106 1.55 -10.65 9.26
N PHE A 107 2.64 -9.95 8.94
CA PHE A 107 3.07 -9.75 7.57
C PHE A 107 3.46 -11.08 6.89
N THR A 108 4.27 -11.91 7.55
CA THR A 108 4.62 -13.24 7.05
C THR A 108 3.38 -14.12 6.87
N LYS A 109 2.51 -14.15 7.89
CA LYS A 109 1.26 -14.92 7.87
C LYS A 109 0.35 -14.47 6.73
N ALA A 110 0.23 -13.16 6.49
CA ALA A 110 -0.55 -12.62 5.37
C ALA A 110 0.00 -13.05 4.00
N LEU A 111 1.32 -13.13 3.82
CA LEU A 111 1.93 -13.64 2.59
C LEU A 111 1.70 -15.15 2.40
N MET A 112 1.65 -15.93 3.49
CA MET A 112 1.27 -17.34 3.43
C MET A 112 -0.20 -17.50 2.98
N VAL A 113 -1.11 -16.71 3.56
CA VAL A 113 -2.51 -16.67 3.11
C VAL A 113 -2.59 -16.28 1.63
N LEU A 114 -1.82 -15.27 1.20
CA LEU A 114 -1.76 -14.88 -0.21
C LEU A 114 -1.32 -16.04 -1.12
N LYS A 115 -0.33 -16.84 -0.70
CA LYS A 115 0.12 -18.01 -1.46
C LYS A 115 -0.99 -19.04 -1.63
N GLU A 116 -1.73 -19.34 -0.55
CA GLU A 116 -2.85 -20.28 -0.58
C GLU A 116 -4.00 -19.78 -1.46
N VAL A 117 -4.34 -18.50 -1.33
CA VAL A 117 -5.37 -17.84 -2.13
C VAL A 117 -4.98 -17.83 -3.61
N SER A 118 -3.72 -17.52 -3.91
CA SER A 118 -3.23 -17.48 -5.29
C SER A 118 -3.23 -18.86 -5.93
N GLY A 119 -2.83 -19.91 -5.18
CA GLY A 119 -2.89 -21.29 -5.64
C GLY A 119 -4.31 -21.80 -5.87
N SER A 120 -5.20 -21.62 -4.88
CA SER A 120 -6.59 -22.10 -4.94
C SER A 120 -7.41 -21.42 -6.03
N ARG A 121 -7.18 -20.13 -6.27
CA ARG A 121 -7.86 -19.36 -7.33
C ARG A 121 -7.12 -19.36 -8.67
N SER A 122 -5.98 -20.07 -8.77
CA SER A 122 -5.10 -20.06 -9.95
C SER A 122 -4.74 -18.63 -10.42
N LEU A 123 -4.53 -17.72 -9.47
CA LEU A 123 -4.17 -16.33 -9.75
C LEU A 123 -2.68 -16.22 -10.06
N LYS A 124 -2.36 -15.63 -11.21
CA LYS A 124 -0.98 -15.27 -11.55
C LYS A 124 -0.67 -13.91 -10.97
N VAL A 125 0.13 -13.85 -9.91
CA VAL A 125 0.56 -12.58 -9.30
C VAL A 125 1.91 -12.17 -9.87
N ASP A 126 2.02 -10.92 -10.33
CA ASP A 126 3.28 -10.37 -10.84
C ASP A 126 4.10 -9.72 -9.72
N HIS A 127 3.46 -8.96 -8.82
CA HIS A 127 4.10 -8.29 -7.68
C HIS A 127 3.15 -8.18 -6.50
N VAL A 128 3.70 -8.13 -5.29
CA VAL A 128 3.00 -7.73 -4.06
C VAL A 128 3.50 -6.36 -3.64
N VAL A 129 2.60 -5.39 -3.54
CA VAL A 129 2.90 -4.02 -3.12
C VAL A 129 2.42 -3.83 -1.70
N VAL A 130 3.37 -3.70 -0.78
CA VAL A 130 3.13 -3.59 0.66
C VAL A 130 3.20 -2.12 1.05
N LEU A 131 2.11 -1.57 1.56
CA LEU A 131 2.07 -0.19 2.06
C LEU A 131 2.53 -0.15 3.51
N CYS A 132 3.66 0.53 3.74
CA CYS A 132 4.25 0.74 5.06
C CYS A 132 4.84 2.16 5.14
N SER A 133 4.62 2.89 6.24
CA SER A 133 5.07 4.29 6.36
C SER A 133 6.26 4.50 7.29
N SER A 134 6.44 3.67 8.31
CA SER A 134 7.39 3.97 9.39
C SER A 134 8.18 2.75 9.86
N PHE A 135 9.43 3.02 10.21
CA PHE A 135 10.36 2.12 10.89
C PHE A 135 10.52 2.57 12.34
N ASP A 136 9.40 2.66 13.07
CA ASP A 136 9.37 3.16 14.45
C ASP A 136 10.05 2.17 15.42
N ARG A 137 9.66 0.90 15.34
CA ARG A 137 10.28 -0.22 16.04
C ARG A 137 11.33 -0.88 15.16
N VAL A 138 12.58 -0.83 15.62
CA VAL A 138 13.74 -1.41 14.90
C VAL A 138 13.57 -2.92 14.70
N ASP A 139 13.05 -3.63 15.69
CA ASP A 139 12.84 -5.08 15.58
C ASP A 139 11.73 -5.43 14.58
N HIS A 140 10.63 -4.65 14.53
CA HIS A 140 9.60 -4.81 13.50
C HIS A 140 10.15 -4.51 12.10
N MET A 141 11.02 -3.50 11.96
CA MET A 141 11.71 -3.22 10.70
C MET A 141 12.57 -4.40 10.26
N MET A 142 13.38 -4.95 11.18
CA MET A 142 14.24 -6.10 10.86
C MET A 142 13.41 -7.34 10.52
N ALA A 143 12.29 -7.56 11.21
CA ALA A 143 11.35 -8.63 10.88
C ALA A 143 10.71 -8.42 9.49
N MET A 144 10.40 -7.17 9.11
CA MET A 144 9.91 -6.85 7.77
C MET A 144 10.96 -7.14 6.70
N PHE A 145 12.22 -6.75 6.90
CA PHE A 145 13.31 -7.08 5.96
C PHE A 145 13.55 -8.59 5.87
N ASN A 146 13.53 -9.29 6.99
CA ASN A 146 13.61 -10.75 7.02
C ASN A 146 12.48 -11.36 6.20
N THR A 147 11.24 -10.87 6.37
CA THR A 147 10.07 -11.34 5.62
C THR A 147 10.19 -11.04 4.13
N LEU A 148 10.67 -9.86 3.74
CA LEU A 148 10.93 -9.54 2.33
C LEU A 148 11.96 -10.50 1.72
N HIS A 149 13.02 -10.85 2.48
CA HIS A 149 14.03 -11.80 2.04
C HIS A 149 13.48 -13.23 1.91
N THR A 150 12.82 -13.74 2.94
CA THR A 150 12.31 -15.13 2.97
C THR A 150 11.08 -15.34 2.09
N SER A 151 10.29 -14.29 1.83
CA SER A 151 9.10 -14.36 0.96
C SER A 151 9.41 -14.87 -0.44
N MET A 152 10.59 -14.56 -0.97
CA MET A 152 11.02 -15.04 -2.28
C MET A 152 11.15 -16.57 -2.34
N GLU A 153 11.47 -17.23 -1.23
CA GLU A 153 11.63 -18.68 -1.17
C GLU A 153 10.29 -19.41 -1.31
N PHE A 154 9.26 -18.90 -0.63
CA PHE A 154 7.97 -19.58 -0.58
C PHE A 154 6.92 -19.04 -1.55
N LEU A 155 6.91 -17.73 -1.84
CA LEU A 155 5.92 -17.08 -2.71
C LEU A 155 6.40 -17.05 -4.17
N ARG A 156 7.71 -16.94 -4.39
CA ARG A 156 8.34 -16.77 -5.72
C ARG A 156 7.80 -15.59 -6.53
N VAL A 157 7.22 -14.61 -5.84
CA VAL A 157 6.70 -13.36 -6.41
C VAL A 157 7.44 -12.21 -5.71
N PRO A 158 7.95 -11.22 -6.46
CA PRO A 158 8.57 -10.04 -5.85
C PRO A 158 7.63 -9.31 -4.90
N VAL A 159 8.09 -9.07 -3.68
CA VAL A 159 7.40 -8.24 -2.68
C VAL A 159 8.12 -6.90 -2.58
N CYS A 160 7.39 -5.81 -2.81
CA CYS A 160 7.92 -4.44 -2.82
C CYS A 160 7.24 -3.63 -1.74
N SER A 161 8.03 -3.08 -0.80
CA SER A 161 7.55 -2.09 0.16
C SER A 161 7.44 -0.71 -0.51
N ALA A 162 6.28 -0.07 -0.39
CA ALA A 162 6.04 1.29 -0.82
C ALA A 162 5.71 2.18 0.40
N SER A 163 6.53 3.20 0.59
CA SER A 163 6.36 4.23 1.62
C SER A 163 6.24 5.61 0.97
N SER A 164 5.81 6.62 1.75
CA SER A 164 5.62 7.99 1.26
C SER A 164 6.88 8.60 0.63
N TRP A 165 8.07 8.15 1.03
CA TRP A 165 9.35 8.59 0.45
C TRP A 165 9.70 7.89 -0.86
N ALA A 166 9.16 6.69 -1.07
CA ALA A 166 9.40 5.89 -2.26
C ALA A 166 8.41 6.26 -3.39
N ILE A 167 7.24 6.80 -3.04
CA ILE A 167 6.24 7.27 -4.00
C ILE A 167 6.60 8.70 -4.41
N PRO A 168 6.95 8.96 -5.68
CA PRO A 168 7.26 10.32 -6.13
C PRO A 168 6.07 11.23 -5.85
N SER A 169 6.30 12.34 -5.15
CA SER A 169 5.29 13.39 -5.11
C SER A 169 5.12 13.90 -6.56
N LEU A 170 3.88 14.10 -7.00
CA LEU A 170 3.57 14.66 -8.31
C LEU A 170 4.07 16.12 -8.50
N GLY A 171 4.88 16.67 -7.57
CA GLY A 171 5.24 18.08 -7.57
C GLY A 171 6.58 18.53 -6.97
N SER A 172 7.43 17.67 -6.37
CA SER A 172 8.64 18.16 -5.68
C SER A 172 9.99 17.75 -6.26
N TRP A 173 10.04 17.04 -7.39
CA TRP A 173 11.30 16.81 -8.10
C TRP A 173 11.32 17.49 -9.48
N ALA A 174 11.29 18.82 -9.49
CA ALA A 174 11.97 19.54 -10.56
C ALA A 174 13.47 19.49 -10.25
N PRO A 175 14.34 18.92 -11.12
CA PRO A 175 15.77 19.07 -10.92
C PRO A 175 16.06 20.58 -10.82
N ALA A 176 16.79 20.97 -9.77
CA ALA A 176 17.21 22.35 -9.54
C ALA A 176 17.88 22.88 -10.82
N GLY A 177 17.15 23.68 -11.60
CA GLY A 177 17.65 24.15 -12.90
C GLY A 177 16.61 24.61 -13.92
N ILE A 178 15.32 24.24 -13.78
CA ILE A 178 14.28 24.75 -14.70
C ILE A 178 13.36 25.70 -13.92
N LYS A 179 13.59 27.00 -14.07
CA LYS A 179 12.62 28.04 -13.68
C LYS A 179 11.37 27.84 -14.54
N SER A 180 10.24 27.48 -13.92
CA SER A 180 8.94 27.64 -14.56
C SER A 180 8.66 29.13 -14.76
N PRO A 181 8.45 29.63 -15.98
CA PRO A 181 7.90 30.96 -16.14
C PRO A 181 6.40 30.89 -15.81
N LEU A 182 5.88 31.99 -15.26
CA LEU A 182 4.46 32.28 -15.01
C LEU A 182 3.90 31.91 -13.62
N ARG A 183 4.30 32.70 -12.62
CA ARG A 183 3.32 33.42 -11.79
C ARG A 183 3.77 34.88 -11.66
N ASN A 184 3.33 35.70 -12.62
CA ASN A 184 3.41 37.15 -12.49
C ASN A 184 2.26 37.57 -11.58
N THR A 185 2.53 37.77 -10.29
CA THR A 185 1.63 38.51 -9.40
C THR A 185 1.76 39.99 -9.75
N SER A 186 0.89 40.50 -10.62
CA SER A 186 0.66 41.94 -10.71
C SER A 186 -0.20 42.35 -9.50
N LEU A 187 0.48 42.84 -8.47
CA LEU A 187 -0.08 43.87 -7.60
C LEU A 187 -0.42 45.08 -8.48
N ALA A 188 -1.69 45.39 -8.63
CA ALA A 188 -2.15 46.69 -9.10
C ALA A 188 -3.04 47.29 -8.00
N ASN A 189 -2.42 48.11 -7.16
CA ASN A 189 -3.12 49.12 -6.39
C ASN A 189 -3.61 50.21 -7.35
N GLY A 190 -4.84 50.68 -7.17
CA GLY A 190 -5.37 51.84 -7.88
C GLY A 190 -6.86 52.05 -7.70
N ALA A 191 -7.29 52.35 -6.47
CA ALA A 191 -8.57 52.99 -6.19
C ALA A 191 -8.27 54.33 -5.50
N VAL A 192 -8.37 55.41 -6.28
CA VAL A 192 -8.94 56.77 -6.06
C VAL A 192 -8.31 57.67 -7.13
#